data_AF-A0A6A5U8Y8-F1
#
_entry.id   AF-A0A6A5U8Y8-F1
#
_cell.length_a   1.000
_cell.length_b   1.000
_cell.length_c   1.000
_cell.angle_alpha   90.00
_cell.angle_beta   90.00
_cell.angle_gamma   90.00
#
_symmetry.space_group_name_H-M   'P 1'
#
loop_
_entity.id
_entity.type
_entity.pdbx_description
1 polymer ?
#
loop_
_entity_poly.entity_id
_entity_poly.type
_entity_poly.pdbx_seq_one_letter_code
_entity_poly.pdbx_strand_id
1 'polypeptide(L)'
;MTLSAYLKDSSVQVSENSVVPLSADVAAGLSAIHAHGLVHGDLKPENVLMVLRHGRFTCALADFGTCGTSGQSVEEHGIIPGTPGFRAPEYYESSHFHAWVNRPARDVYGLGLIVFSIVTNDRAPPFPSDSEKLQLDDVACLEYLRRRIVQISATGLPWDIIQYCVRANPEERSSLAFINSILRKAQGLDG
;
A
#
# COMPACT_ATOMS: atom_id res chain seq x y z
N MET A 1 -8.95 16.57 -0.39
CA MET A 1 -9.14 15.80 0.87
C MET A 1 -8.17 14.64 0.89
N THR A 2 -8.01 13.89 1.98
CA THR A 2 -7.22 12.65 2.00
C THR A 2 -8.06 11.46 1.55
N LEU A 3 -7.43 10.34 1.17
CA LEU A 3 -8.10 9.09 0.90
C LEU A 3 -8.77 8.57 2.17
N SER A 4 -8.13 8.72 3.34
CA SER A 4 -8.74 8.39 4.65
C SER A 4 -10.07 9.13 4.86
N ALA A 5 -10.13 10.43 4.54
CA ALA A 5 -11.36 11.21 4.63
C ALA A 5 -12.41 10.76 3.60
N TYR A 6 -11.97 10.46 2.38
CA TYR A 6 -12.83 9.94 1.31
C TYR A 6 -13.47 8.59 1.66
N LEU A 7 -12.71 7.67 2.26
CA LEU A 7 -13.20 6.35 2.69
C LEU A 7 -14.06 6.42 3.96
N LYS A 8 -13.89 7.46 4.80
CA LYS A 8 -14.72 7.66 6.01
C LYS A 8 -16.15 8.07 5.68
N ASP A 9 -16.31 8.82 4.59
CA ASP A 9 -17.59 9.41 4.23
C ASP A 9 -18.58 8.32 3.80
N SER A 10 -19.53 7.99 4.67
CA SER A 10 -20.54 6.95 4.42
C SER A 10 -21.49 7.29 3.25
N SER A 11 -21.51 8.55 2.80
CA SER A 11 -22.23 8.97 1.60
C SER A 11 -21.45 8.71 0.31
N VAL A 12 -20.15 8.40 0.43
CA VAL A 12 -19.24 8.08 -0.67
C VAL A 12 -18.89 6.60 -0.60
N GLN A 13 -19.40 5.84 -1.56
CA GLN A 13 -18.95 4.48 -1.80
C GLN A 13 -17.96 4.51 -2.95
N VAL A 14 -16.74 4.00 -2.74
CA VAL A 14 -15.81 3.74 -3.84
C VAL A 14 -16.54 2.87 -4.86
N SER A 15 -16.75 3.39 -6.06
CA SER A 15 -17.32 2.60 -7.14
C SER A 15 -16.32 1.55 -7.60
N GLU A 16 -16.80 0.39 -8.01
CA GLU A 16 -15.94 -0.72 -8.46
C GLU A 16 -14.98 -0.28 -9.58
N ASN A 17 -15.49 0.55 -10.49
CA ASN A 17 -14.72 1.13 -11.60
C ASN A 17 -13.61 2.11 -11.15
N SER A 18 -13.63 2.58 -9.90
CA SER A 18 -12.62 3.49 -9.35
C SER A 18 -11.48 2.77 -8.64
N VAL A 19 -11.65 1.51 -8.23
CA VAL A 19 -10.64 0.78 -7.45
C VAL A 19 -9.31 0.69 -8.22
N VAL A 20 -9.35 0.23 -9.46
CA VAL A 20 -8.15 0.08 -10.31
C VAL A 20 -7.51 1.43 -10.63
N PRO A 21 -8.24 2.47 -11.10
CA PRO A 21 -7.66 3.80 -11.31
C PRO A 21 -7.02 4.42 -10.08
N LEU A 22 -7.66 4.36 -8.91
CA LEU A 22 -7.10 4.92 -7.68
C LEU A 22 -5.83 4.17 -7.24
N SER A 23 -5.84 2.85 -7.37
CA SER A 23 -4.66 2.01 -7.09
C SER A 23 -3.50 2.34 -8.04
N ALA A 24 -3.80 2.57 -9.32
CA ALA A 24 -2.81 2.95 -10.33
C ALA A 24 -2.19 4.32 -10.07
N ASP A 25 -2.99 5.31 -9.67
CA ASP A 25 -2.48 6.63 -9.32
C ASP A 25 -1.49 6.56 -8.14
N VAL A 26 -1.78 5.74 -7.12
CA VAL A 26 -0.86 5.50 -5.98
C VAL A 26 0.42 4.79 -6.43
N ALA A 27 0.30 3.73 -7.24
CA ALA A 27 1.46 2.97 -7.74
C ALA A 27 2.35 3.81 -8.68
N ALA A 28 1.76 4.71 -9.46
CA ALA A 28 2.47 5.67 -10.30
C ALA A 28 3.22 6.71 -9.45
N GLY A 29 2.56 7.23 -8.40
CA GLY A 29 3.20 8.12 -7.42
C GLY A 29 4.41 7.46 -6.76
N LEU A 30 4.29 6.21 -6.33
CA LEU A 30 5.41 5.45 -5.77
C LEU A 30 6.55 5.28 -6.77
N SER A 31 6.25 5.03 -8.04
CA SER A 31 7.29 4.90 -9.07
C SER A 31 8.06 6.20 -9.26
N ALA A 32 7.38 7.34 -9.19
CA ALA A 32 8.04 8.64 -9.25
C ALA A 32 8.98 8.85 -8.05
N ILE A 33 8.58 8.43 -6.84
CA ILE A 33 9.43 8.50 -5.64
C ILE A 33 10.65 7.57 -5.79
N HIS A 34 10.42 6.31 -6.16
CA HIS A 34 11.48 5.29 -6.30
C HIS A 34 12.48 5.63 -7.40
N ALA A 35 12.05 6.29 -8.47
CA ALA A 35 12.91 6.78 -9.54
C ALA A 35 13.95 7.82 -9.06
N HIS A 36 13.67 8.51 -7.95
CA HIS A 36 14.61 9.43 -7.31
C HIS A 36 15.49 8.76 -6.24
N GLY A 37 15.45 7.42 -6.15
CA GLY A 37 16.19 6.67 -5.13
C GLY A 37 15.63 6.84 -3.72
N LEU A 38 14.38 7.26 -3.60
CA LEU A 38 13.69 7.46 -2.32
C LEU A 38 12.72 6.32 -2.02
N VAL A 39 12.44 6.12 -0.73
CA VAL A 39 11.39 5.24 -0.20
C VAL A 39 10.49 6.13 0.65
N HIS A 40 9.18 6.14 0.37
CA HIS A 40 8.23 7.03 1.05
C HIS A 40 8.10 6.67 2.53
N GLY A 41 7.87 5.39 2.82
CA GLY A 41 7.98 4.87 4.17
C GLY A 41 6.82 5.13 5.13
N ASP A 42 5.69 5.67 4.71
CA ASP A 42 4.49 5.70 5.57
C ASP A 42 3.24 5.70 4.70
N LEU A 43 3.09 4.64 3.92
CA LEU A 43 1.94 4.47 3.04
C LEU A 43 0.71 4.10 3.89
N LYS A 44 -0.24 5.02 3.94
CA LYS A 44 -1.55 4.90 4.59
C LYS A 44 -2.55 5.85 3.95
N PRO A 45 -3.87 5.62 4.07
CA PRO A 45 -4.88 6.46 3.42
C PRO A 45 -4.79 7.96 3.80
N GLU A 46 -4.26 8.30 4.97
CA GLU A 46 -4.04 9.70 5.39
C GLU A 46 -2.99 10.41 4.53
N ASN A 47 -2.00 9.68 4.02
CA ASN A 47 -0.88 10.21 3.24
C ASN A 47 -1.15 10.16 1.72
N VAL A 48 -2.37 9.82 1.32
CA VAL A 48 -2.83 9.87 -0.06
C VAL A 48 -3.85 11.00 -0.19
N LEU A 49 -3.57 11.98 -1.04
CA LEU A 49 -4.48 13.07 -1.35
C LEU A 49 -5.40 12.71 -2.50
N MET A 50 -6.68 12.99 -2.34
CA MET A 50 -7.73 12.89 -3.34
C MET A 50 -7.94 14.25 -4.01
N VAL A 51 -7.72 14.30 -5.32
CA VAL A 51 -7.83 15.49 -6.16
C VAL A 51 -8.86 15.24 -7.25
N LEU A 52 -9.90 16.08 -7.32
CA LEU A 52 -10.89 16.03 -8.39
C LEU A 52 -10.31 16.67 -9.65
N ARG A 53 -10.10 15.89 -10.71
CA ARG A 53 -9.61 16.34 -12.02
C ARG A 53 -10.49 15.78 -13.11
N HIS A 54 -10.94 16.64 -14.02
CA HIS A 54 -11.78 16.24 -15.17
C HIS A 54 -12.99 15.37 -14.78
N GLY A 55 -13.65 15.69 -13.65
CA GLY A 55 -14.83 14.96 -13.18
C GLY A 55 -14.55 13.61 -12.51
N ARG A 56 -13.28 13.23 -12.31
CA ARG A 56 -12.90 12.01 -11.56
C ARG A 56 -11.94 12.34 -10.42
N PHE A 57 -12.00 11.56 -9.35
CA PHE A 57 -10.96 11.61 -8.32
C PHE A 57 -9.67 10.95 -8.82
N THR A 58 -8.55 11.54 -8.41
CA THR A 58 -7.19 11.04 -8.66
C THR A 58 -6.40 11.08 -7.36
N CYS A 59 -5.42 10.19 -7.22
CA CYS A 59 -4.56 10.11 -6.04
C CYS A 59 -3.23 10.84 -6.25
N ALA A 60 -2.71 11.47 -5.20
CA ALA A 60 -1.34 11.96 -5.12
C ALA A 60 -0.75 11.63 -3.75
N LEU A 61 0.51 11.18 -3.70
CA LEU A 61 1.20 10.91 -2.45
C LEU A 61 1.64 12.21 -1.77
N ALA A 62 1.58 12.21 -0.43
CA ALA A 62 1.94 13.34 0.41
C ALA A 62 2.58 12.83 1.71
N ASP A 63 3.09 13.77 2.50
CA ASP A 63 3.81 13.51 3.76
C ASP A 63 5.07 12.63 3.59
N PHE A 64 6.17 13.33 3.33
CA PHE A 64 7.50 12.73 3.17
C PHE A 64 8.31 12.76 4.47
N GLY A 65 7.67 12.96 5.63
CA GLY A 65 8.36 13.06 6.93
C GLY A 65 9.11 11.78 7.33
N THR A 66 8.70 10.63 6.81
CA THR A 66 9.34 9.32 7.00
C THR A 66 10.15 8.86 5.79
N CYS A 67 10.32 9.72 4.80
CA CYS A 67 11.00 9.40 3.56
C CYS A 67 12.49 9.12 3.82
N GLY A 68 13.01 8.06 3.23
CA GLY A 68 14.40 7.65 3.37
C GLY A 68 15.07 7.43 2.02
N THR A 69 16.39 7.57 1.98
CA THR A 69 17.18 7.22 0.78
C THR A 69 17.32 5.71 0.69
N SER A 70 16.93 5.12 -0.44
CA SER A 70 16.99 3.69 -0.67
C SER A 70 18.38 3.12 -0.37
N GLY A 71 18.44 2.10 0.50
CA GLY A 71 19.68 1.42 0.88
C GLY A 71 20.53 2.13 1.94
N GLN A 72 20.15 3.32 2.40
CA GLN A 72 20.75 3.89 3.61
C GLN A 72 20.21 3.17 4.84
N SER A 73 21.11 2.85 5.78
CA SER A 73 20.74 2.29 7.07
C SER A 73 19.80 3.23 7.81
N VAL A 74 18.75 2.68 8.41
CA VAL A 74 17.90 3.44 9.33
C VAL A 74 18.64 3.61 10.64
N GLU A 75 18.77 4.85 11.11
CA GLU A 75 19.37 5.14 12.41
C GLU A 75 18.48 4.55 13.52
N GLU A 76 19.06 3.72 14.38
CA GLU A 76 18.38 3.10 15.53
C GLU A 76 18.09 4.15 16.62
N HIS A 77 17.13 5.05 16.37
CA HIS A 77 16.68 6.03 17.36
C HIS A 77 15.62 5.47 18.32
N GLY A 78 15.45 4.14 18.40
CA GLY A 78 14.47 3.46 19.25
C GLY A 78 13.01 3.67 18.85
N ILE A 79 12.73 4.55 17.89
CA ILE A 79 11.40 4.80 17.33
C ILE A 79 11.33 4.16 15.95
N ILE A 80 10.44 3.19 15.79
CA ILE A 80 10.17 2.50 14.53
C ILE A 80 9.26 3.41 13.67
N PRO A 81 9.75 4.00 12.57
CA PRO A 81 8.96 4.96 11.77
C PRO A 81 7.79 4.30 11.04
N GLY A 82 6.79 5.11 10.73
CA GLY A 82 5.55 4.71 10.05
C GLY A 82 4.43 4.31 11.01
N THR A 83 3.27 4.02 10.44
CA THR A 83 2.02 3.87 11.20
C THR A 83 1.69 2.42 11.52
N PRO A 84 1.40 2.08 12.80
CA PRO A 84 1.04 0.71 13.17
C PRO A 84 -0.12 0.14 12.35
N GLY A 85 -0.02 -1.15 12.00
CA GLY A 85 -1.00 -1.84 11.15
C GLY A 85 -0.85 -1.57 9.64
N PHE A 86 -0.08 -0.55 9.24
CA PHE A 86 0.37 -0.33 7.86
C PHE A 86 1.86 -0.66 7.65
N ARG A 87 2.64 -0.74 8.72
CA ARG A 87 4.08 -1.05 8.66
C ARG A 87 4.32 -2.42 8.04
N ALA A 88 5.37 -2.56 7.24
CA ALA A 88 5.81 -3.84 6.74
C ALA A 88 6.53 -4.64 7.87
N PRO A 89 6.52 -5.99 7.84
CA PRO A 89 7.02 -6.82 8.95
C PRO A 89 8.54 -6.74 9.16
N GLU A 90 9.32 -6.40 8.14
CA GLU A 90 10.78 -6.24 8.23
C GLU A 90 11.25 -5.17 9.24
N TYR A 91 10.34 -4.32 9.72
CA TYR A 91 10.59 -3.39 10.83
C TYR A 91 10.83 -4.06 12.19
N TYR A 92 10.39 -5.31 12.34
CA TYR A 92 10.38 -6.02 13.61
C TYR A 92 11.21 -7.30 13.56
N GLU A 93 11.54 -7.75 12.35
CA GLU A 93 12.31 -8.96 12.14
C GLU A 93 13.81 -8.73 12.40
N SER A 94 14.51 -9.83 12.66
CA SER A 94 15.94 -9.84 13.01
C SER A 94 16.85 -9.20 11.95
N SER A 95 18.13 -9.07 12.29
CA SER A 95 19.19 -8.38 11.52
C SER A 95 19.24 -8.63 10.00
N HIS A 96 18.71 -9.75 9.51
CA HIS A 96 18.68 -10.06 8.07
C HIS A 96 17.73 -9.14 7.28
N PHE A 97 16.53 -8.86 7.80
CA PHE A 97 15.57 -8.02 7.09
C PHE A 97 15.68 -6.53 7.44
N HIS A 98 16.50 -6.18 8.43
CA HIS A 98 16.79 -4.78 8.74
C HIS A 98 17.38 -4.00 7.54
N ALA A 99 18.14 -4.68 6.66
CA ALA A 99 18.66 -4.10 5.42
C ALA A 99 17.56 -3.75 4.38
N TRP A 100 16.35 -4.28 4.56
CA TRP A 100 15.18 -4.07 3.71
C TRP A 100 14.28 -2.92 4.17
N VAL A 101 14.47 -2.44 5.40
CA VAL A 101 13.66 -1.41 6.06
C VAL A 101 13.57 -0.11 5.25
N ASN A 102 14.63 0.22 4.51
CA ASN A 102 14.71 1.38 3.62
C ASN A 102 14.88 0.96 2.15
N ARG A 103 14.11 -0.03 1.71
CA ARG A 103 14.05 -0.49 0.31
C ARG A 103 12.65 -0.28 -0.29
N PRO A 104 12.56 -0.11 -1.63
CA PRO A 104 11.28 0.01 -2.34
C PRO A 104 10.24 -1.06 -2.00
N ALA A 105 10.67 -2.29 -1.67
CA ALA A 105 9.80 -3.38 -1.29
C ALA A 105 8.89 -3.06 -0.08
N ARG A 106 9.32 -2.18 0.84
CA ARG A 106 8.50 -1.69 1.94
C ARG A 106 7.27 -0.93 1.45
N ASP A 107 7.46 -0.01 0.50
CA ASP A 107 6.36 0.78 -0.05
C ASP A 107 5.41 -0.10 -0.88
N VAL A 108 5.92 -1.17 -1.51
CA VAL A 108 5.09 -2.17 -2.19
C VAL A 108 4.16 -2.85 -1.20
N TYR A 109 4.63 -3.22 -0.01
CA TYR A 109 3.76 -3.76 1.04
C TYR A 109 2.65 -2.77 1.42
N GLY A 110 3.03 -1.50 1.66
CA GLY A 110 2.09 -0.42 1.95
C GLY A 110 1.07 -0.18 0.83
N LEU A 111 1.47 -0.29 -0.44
CA LEU A 111 0.56 -0.23 -1.59
C LEU A 111 -0.53 -1.31 -1.50
N GLY A 112 -0.17 -2.55 -1.18
CA GLY A 112 -1.14 -3.64 -1.00
C GLY A 112 -2.19 -3.30 0.06
N LEU A 113 -1.76 -2.70 1.17
CA LEU A 113 -2.66 -2.27 2.24
C LEU A 113 -3.55 -1.08 1.84
N ILE A 114 -3.05 -0.13 1.04
CA ILE A 114 -3.87 0.93 0.44
C ILE A 114 -4.94 0.34 -0.48
N VAL A 115 -4.58 -0.59 -1.36
CA VAL A 115 -5.53 -1.25 -2.27
C VAL A 115 -6.62 -1.96 -1.47
N PHE A 116 -6.24 -2.65 -0.39
CA PHE A 116 -7.19 -3.26 0.53
C PHE A 116 -8.16 -2.22 1.15
N SER A 117 -7.65 -1.09 1.64
CA SER A 117 -8.50 0.00 2.19
C SER A 117 -9.47 0.56 1.15
N ILE A 118 -9.04 0.73 -0.10
CA ILE A 118 -9.89 1.18 -1.21
C ILE A 118 -11.00 0.16 -1.48
N VAL A 119 -10.64 -1.13 -1.59
CA VAL A 119 -11.56 -2.25 -1.84
C VAL A 119 -12.63 -2.38 -0.77
N THR A 120 -12.23 -2.23 0.49
CA THR A 120 -13.13 -2.41 1.64
C THR A 120 -13.92 -1.15 1.98
N ASN A 121 -13.63 -0.04 1.30
CA ASN A 121 -14.13 1.29 1.66
C ASN A 121 -13.88 1.61 3.14
N ASP A 122 -12.73 1.18 3.67
CA ASP A 122 -12.37 1.26 5.09
C ASP A 122 -10.99 1.89 5.26
N ARG A 123 -10.94 2.99 6.01
CA ARG A 123 -9.70 3.70 6.34
C ARG A 123 -8.96 3.06 7.52
N ALA A 124 -9.61 2.19 8.29
CA ALA A 124 -8.98 1.58 9.45
C ALA A 124 -7.77 0.74 9.01
N PRO A 125 -6.74 0.62 9.87
CA PRO A 125 -5.63 -0.26 9.61
C PRO A 125 -6.12 -1.68 9.24
N PRO A 126 -5.56 -2.30 8.19
CA PRO A 126 -5.93 -3.65 7.81
C PRO A 126 -5.63 -4.67 8.90
N PHE A 127 -4.67 -4.41 9.80
CA PHE A 127 -4.41 -5.22 10.98
C PHE A 127 -4.61 -4.40 12.26
N PRO A 128 -5.17 -4.96 13.35
CA PRO A 128 -5.48 -4.17 14.54
C PRO A 128 -4.23 -3.66 15.28
N SER A 129 -3.12 -4.42 15.19
CA SER A 129 -1.81 -4.02 15.68
C SER A 129 -0.69 -4.71 14.90
N ASP A 130 0.54 -4.20 15.01
CA ASP A 130 1.70 -4.90 14.45
C ASP A 130 2.00 -6.20 15.20
N SER A 131 1.76 -6.25 16.51
CA SER A 131 1.99 -7.45 17.32
C SER A 131 1.08 -8.61 16.91
N GLU A 132 -0.18 -8.36 16.59
CA GLU A 132 -1.08 -9.39 16.07
C GLU A 132 -0.69 -9.82 14.66
N LYS A 133 -0.33 -8.86 13.80
CA LYS A 133 0.12 -9.15 12.44
C LYS A 133 1.37 -10.03 12.41
N LEU A 134 2.35 -9.78 13.29
CA LEU A 134 3.60 -10.54 13.38
C LEU A 134 3.41 -11.99 13.85
N GLN A 135 2.23 -12.35 14.38
CA GLN A 135 1.90 -13.74 14.72
C GLN A 135 1.37 -14.53 13.52
N LEU A 136 1.11 -13.87 12.39
CA LEU A 136 0.54 -14.47 11.20
C LEU A 136 1.64 -14.67 10.16
N ASP A 137 1.69 -15.85 9.55
CA ASP A 137 2.42 -16.04 8.31
C ASP A 137 1.68 -15.38 7.12
N ASP A 138 2.28 -15.44 5.93
CA ASP A 138 1.69 -14.86 4.72
C ASP A 138 0.31 -15.42 4.40
N VAL A 139 0.12 -16.72 4.57
CA VAL A 139 -1.15 -17.38 4.27
C VAL A 139 -2.22 -16.88 5.22
N ALA A 140 -1.93 -16.86 6.52
CA ALA A 140 -2.83 -16.39 7.54
C ALA A 140 -3.14 -14.88 7.42
N CYS A 141 -2.14 -14.06 7.05
CA CYS A 141 -2.34 -12.64 6.74
C CYS A 141 -3.32 -12.46 5.58
N LEU A 142 -3.09 -13.16 4.46
CA LEU A 142 -3.96 -13.06 3.29
C LEU A 142 -5.36 -13.61 3.59
N GLU A 143 -5.50 -14.72 4.30
CA GLU A 143 -6.81 -15.23 4.72
C GLU A 143 -7.56 -14.23 5.60
N TYR A 144 -6.86 -13.60 6.55
CA TYR A 144 -7.43 -12.58 7.42
C TYR A 144 -7.98 -11.41 6.59
N LEU A 145 -7.20 -10.89 5.65
CA LEU A 145 -7.64 -9.81 4.75
C LEU A 145 -8.80 -10.28 3.86
N ARG A 146 -8.69 -11.48 3.28
CA ARG A 146 -9.70 -12.05 2.37
C ARG A 146 -11.08 -12.10 3.00
N ARG A 147 -11.18 -12.50 4.27
CA ARG A 147 -12.46 -12.60 5.01
C ARG A 147 -13.14 -11.25 5.23
N ARG A 148 -12.40 -10.14 5.17
CA ARG A 148 -12.92 -8.77 5.30
C ARG A 148 -13.39 -8.18 3.97
N ILE A 149 -13.04 -8.80 2.84
CA ILE A 149 -13.49 -8.35 1.51
C ILE A 149 -14.88 -8.93 1.26
N VAL A 150 -15.91 -8.11 1.50
CA VAL A 150 -17.32 -8.48 1.28
C VAL A 150 -17.79 -8.25 -0.16
N GLN A 151 -17.06 -7.46 -0.95
CA GLN A 151 -17.42 -7.12 -2.32
C GLN A 151 -16.83 -8.15 -3.31
N ILE A 152 -17.69 -8.82 -4.09
CA ILE A 152 -17.31 -9.88 -5.04
C ILE A 152 -16.43 -9.33 -6.20
N SER A 153 -16.65 -8.10 -6.62
CA SER A 153 -15.85 -7.44 -7.66
C SER A 153 -14.39 -7.22 -7.25
N ALA A 154 -14.13 -7.14 -5.95
CA ALA A 154 -12.79 -6.98 -5.41
C ALA A 154 -11.99 -8.29 -5.31
N THR A 155 -12.52 -9.39 -5.87
CA THR A 155 -11.89 -10.72 -5.86
C THR A 155 -11.01 -11.00 -7.09
N GLY A 156 -11.04 -10.12 -8.10
CA GLY A 156 -10.18 -10.18 -9.29
C GLY A 156 -8.87 -9.41 -9.10
N LEU A 157 -8.48 -8.60 -10.10
CA LEU A 157 -7.21 -7.86 -10.10
C LEU A 157 -6.86 -7.11 -8.79
N PRO A 158 -7.80 -6.43 -8.10
CA PRO A 158 -7.47 -5.80 -6.82
C PRO A 158 -6.96 -6.80 -5.77
N TRP A 159 -7.52 -8.01 -5.73
CA TRP A 159 -7.06 -9.07 -4.86
C TRP A 159 -5.69 -9.60 -5.28
N ASP A 160 -5.46 -9.80 -6.59
CA ASP A 160 -4.15 -10.22 -7.10
C ASP A 160 -3.05 -9.23 -6.68
N ILE A 161 -3.31 -7.92 -6.78
CA ILE A 161 -2.37 -6.88 -6.34
C ILE A 161 -2.08 -6.98 -4.85
N ILE A 162 -3.11 -7.17 -4.01
CA ILE A 162 -2.93 -7.36 -2.57
C ILE A 162 -2.02 -8.58 -2.31
N GLN A 163 -2.26 -9.71 -2.99
CA GLN A 163 -1.46 -10.93 -2.83
C GLN A 163 -0.01 -10.78 -3.32
N TYR A 164 0.22 -9.97 -4.36
CA TYR A 164 1.56 -9.68 -4.85
C TYR A 164 2.35 -8.73 -3.94
N CYS A 165 1.65 -7.91 -3.15
CA CYS A 165 2.26 -6.88 -2.31
C CYS A 165 2.45 -7.32 -0.84
N VAL A 166 1.44 -7.98 -0.26
CA VAL A 166 1.39 -8.30 1.17
C VAL A 166 2.09 -9.63 1.42
N ARG A 167 3.43 -9.60 1.42
CA ARG A 167 4.34 -10.71 1.76
C ARG A 167 5.26 -10.33 2.90
N ALA A 168 5.49 -11.26 3.83
CA ALA A 168 6.39 -11.07 4.95
C ALA A 168 7.82 -10.92 4.44
N ASN A 169 8.27 -11.87 3.63
CA ASN A 169 9.55 -11.78 2.93
C ASN A 169 9.50 -10.66 1.87
N PRO A 170 10.30 -9.59 2.00
CA PRO A 170 10.32 -8.49 1.02
C PRO A 170 10.72 -8.93 -0.39
N GLU A 171 11.49 -10.01 -0.52
CA GLU A 171 11.95 -10.56 -1.80
C GLU A 171 10.84 -11.28 -2.58
N GLU A 172 9.81 -11.76 -1.89
CA GLU A 172 8.67 -12.43 -2.51
C GLU A 172 7.60 -11.45 -3.02
N ARG A 173 7.76 -10.15 -2.70
CA ARG A 173 6.88 -9.09 -3.21
C ARG A 173 7.18 -8.86 -4.69
N SER A 174 6.13 -8.71 -5.49
CA SER A 174 6.31 -8.35 -6.89
C SER A 174 6.90 -6.94 -7.04
N SER A 175 7.66 -6.72 -8.11
CA SER A 175 8.21 -5.39 -8.37
C SER A 175 7.11 -4.36 -8.64
N LEU A 176 7.33 -3.11 -8.22
CA LEU A 176 6.40 -2.03 -8.51
C LEU A 176 6.19 -1.82 -10.03
N ALA A 177 7.20 -2.11 -10.84
CA ALA A 177 7.10 -2.07 -12.30
C ALA A 177 6.09 -3.09 -12.83
N PHE A 178 6.09 -4.32 -12.30
CA PHE A 178 5.11 -5.34 -12.65
C PHE A 178 3.70 -4.92 -12.22
N ILE A 179 3.53 -4.42 -10.99
CA ILE A 179 2.24 -3.94 -10.49
C ILE A 179 1.68 -2.79 -11.35
N ASN A 180 2.52 -1.84 -11.74
CA ASN A 180 2.12 -0.77 -12.65
C ASN A 180 1.73 -1.28 -14.04
N SER A 181 2.45 -2.26 -14.58
CA SER A 181 2.11 -2.85 -15.87
C SER A 181 0.71 -3.47 -15.87
N ILE A 182 0.37 -4.28 -14.87
CA ILE A 182 -0.96 -4.92 -14.79
C ILE A 182 -2.08 -3.90 -14.53
N LEU A 183 -1.82 -2.86 -13.73
CA LEU A 183 -2.77 -1.77 -13.47
C LEU A 183 -3.03 -0.90 -14.70
N ARG A 184 -2.00 -0.60 -15.51
CA ARG A 184 -2.16 0.15 -16.76
C ARG A 184 -2.90 -0.66 -17.82
N LYS A 185 -2.56 -1.94 -17.96
CA LYS A 185 -3.25 -2.86 -18.88
C LYS A 185 -4.75 -2.94 -18.60
N ALA A 186 -5.13 -3.05 -17.33
CA ALA A 186 -6.53 -3.09 -16.91
C ALA A 186 -7.30 -1.80 -17.21
N GLN A 187 -6.61 -0.67 -17.40
CA GLN A 187 -7.20 0.61 -17.80
C GLN A 187 -7.19 0.84 -19.32
N GLY A 188 -6.70 -0.13 -20.11
CA GLY A 188 -6.55 0.03 -21.56
C GLY A 188 -5.48 1.05 -21.95
N LEU A 189 -4.51 1.32 -21.06
CA LEU A 189 -3.44 2.30 -21.28
C LEU A 189 -2.17 1.66 -21.88
N ASP A 190 -2.26 0.45 -22.42
CA ASP A 190 -1.18 -0.17 -23.17
C ASP A 190 -1.16 0.41 -24.61
N GLY A 191 -0.42 1.51 -24.74
CA GLY A 191 -0.06 2.21 -25.98
C GLY A 191 1.24 2.96 -25.77
#